data_AF-A0A2D4J8W9-F1
#
_entry.id   AF-A0A2D4J8W9-F1
#
_cell.length_a   1.000
_cell.length_b   1.000
_cell.length_c   1.000
_cell.angle_alpha   90.00
_cell.angle_beta   90.00
_cell.angle_gamma   90.00
#
_symmetry.space_group_name_H-M   'P 1'
#
loop_
_entity.id
_entity.type
_entity.pdbx_description
1 polymer ?
#
loop_
_entity_poly.entity_id
_entity_poly.type
_entity_poly.pdbx_seq_one_letter_code
_entity_poly.pdbx_strand_id
1 'polypeptide(L)'
;KYWKKIQRWIFEMTKYKLKLEPETFLLGMIKGNLSREKRYLIVHILTVARITLAQNWKNEMIPLDKVLIQKIMDCAELDKFTMELKGKENREYYAVWERWHKWVGNKDKDHE
;
A
#
# COMPACT_ATOMS: atom_id res chain seq x y z
N LYS A 1 17.17 -2.04 -0.78
CA LYS A 1 16.59 -1.45 -2.02
C LYS A 1 15.06 -1.53 -2.01
N TYR A 2 14.46 -2.69 -1.71
CA TYR A 2 13.00 -2.89 -1.63
C TYR A 2 12.27 -1.92 -0.69
N TRP A 3 12.57 -1.90 0.61
CA TRP A 3 11.86 -1.06 1.57
C TRP A 3 11.96 0.45 1.32
N LYS A 4 13.12 0.93 0.83
CA LYS A 4 13.29 2.32 0.40
C LYS A 4 12.35 2.69 -0.75
N LYS A 5 12.08 1.75 -1.66
CA LYS A 5 11.11 1.94 -2.75
C LYS A 5 9.69 2.08 -2.21
N ILE A 6 9.29 1.16 -1.32
CA ILE A 6 7.95 1.19 -0.69
C ILE A 6 7.75 2.48 0.12
N GLN A 7 8.77 2.89 0.88
CA GLN A 7 8.79 4.17 1.60
C GLN A 7 8.56 5.36 0.66
N ARG A 8 9.21 5.38 -0.50
CA ARG A 8 9.05 6.43 -1.50
C ARG A 8 7.61 6.47 -2.03
N TRP A 9 7.03 5.33 -2.40
CA TRP A 9 5.62 5.27 -2.85
C TRP A 9 4.66 5.80 -1.79
N ILE A 10 4.84 5.37 -0.54
CA ILE A 10 4.04 5.86 0.59
C ILE A 10 4.19 7.36 0.76
N PHE A 11 5.41 7.89 0.67
CA PHE A 11 5.65 9.33 0.75
C PHE A 11 4.96 10.09 -0.39
N GLU A 12 5.04 9.60 -1.63
CA GLU A 12 4.41 10.23 -2.79
C GLU A 12 2.89 10.36 -2.61
N MET A 13 2.23 9.30 -2.10
CA MET A 13 0.78 9.24 -1.87
C MET A 13 0.29 10.02 -0.64
N THR A 14 1.05 9.99 0.45
CA THR A 14 0.56 10.46 1.77
C THR A 14 1.20 11.77 2.21
N LYS A 15 2.30 12.16 1.54
CA LYS A 15 3.27 13.20 1.94
C LYS A 15 3.86 12.97 3.34
N TYR A 16 3.78 11.74 3.85
CA TYR A 16 4.31 11.35 5.14
C TYR A 16 5.57 10.50 4.96
N LYS A 17 6.68 10.94 5.56
CA LYS A 17 7.96 10.24 5.49
C LYS A 17 8.06 9.26 6.66
N LEU A 18 7.78 7.98 6.40
CA LEU A 18 8.00 6.91 7.37
C LEU A 18 9.48 6.83 7.77
N LYS A 19 9.78 6.43 9.01
CA LYS A 19 11.14 6.04 9.39
C LYS A 19 11.45 4.66 8.82
N LEU A 20 12.63 4.50 8.22
CA LEU A 20 13.07 3.23 7.64
C LEU A 20 13.60 2.29 8.75
N GLU A 21 12.70 1.81 9.59
CA GLU A 21 13.00 0.95 10.74
C GLU A 21 12.23 -0.38 10.66
N PRO A 22 12.77 -1.51 11.16
CA PRO A 22 12.13 -2.82 11.10
C PRO A 22 10.73 -2.84 11.72
N GLU A 23 10.51 -2.12 12.81
CA GLU A 23 9.22 -2.04 13.50
C GLU A 23 8.14 -1.46 12.58
N THR A 24 8.49 -0.45 11.78
CA THR A 24 7.56 0.12 10.81
C THR A 24 7.32 -0.87 9.66
N PHE A 25 8.38 -1.38 9.03
CA PHE A 25 8.27 -2.09 7.74
C PHE A 25 7.97 -3.59 7.85
N LEU A 26 8.38 -4.24 8.94
CA LEU A 26 8.14 -5.66 9.20
C LEU A 26 6.95 -5.88 10.13
N LEU A 27 6.75 -4.99 11.11
CA LEU A 27 5.67 -5.15 12.09
C LEU A 27 4.46 -4.23 11.83
N GLY A 28 4.58 -3.25 10.92
CA GLY A 28 3.49 -2.30 10.67
C GLY A 28 3.27 -1.30 11.81
N MET A 29 4.23 -1.15 12.71
CA MET A 29 4.16 -0.22 13.84
C MET A 29 4.43 1.21 13.39
N ILE A 30 3.38 1.88 12.92
CA ILE A 30 3.48 3.27 12.44
C ILE A 30 3.37 4.24 13.63
N LYS A 31 4.48 4.93 13.90
CA LYS A 31 4.56 6.02 14.88
C LYS A 31 4.02 7.34 14.29
N GLY A 32 3.62 8.27 15.16
CA GLY A 32 3.21 9.62 14.79
C GLY A 32 1.71 9.80 14.54
N ASN A 33 1.30 11.07 14.40
CA ASN A 33 -0.09 11.44 14.21
C ASN A 33 -0.45 11.42 12.71
N LEU A 34 -1.23 10.42 12.31
CA LEU A 34 -1.70 10.21 10.94
C LEU A 34 -3.21 10.06 10.99
N SER A 35 -3.92 10.62 10.00
CA SER A 35 -5.35 10.37 9.85
C SER A 35 -5.61 8.87 9.70
N ARG A 36 -6.80 8.44 10.09
CA ARG A 36 -7.20 7.02 10.06
C ARG A 36 -7.03 6.43 8.66
N GLU A 37 -7.37 7.19 7.62
CA GLU A 37 -7.33 6.78 6.22
C GLU A 37 -5.89 6.59 5.75
N LYS A 38 -4.99 7.54 6.06
CA LYS A 38 -3.57 7.42 5.73
C LYS A 38 -2.95 6.23 6.44
N ARG A 39 -3.24 6.06 7.74
CA ARG A 39 -2.72 4.93 8.53
C ARG A 39 -3.20 3.60 7.93
N TYR A 40 -4.49 3.50 7.61
CA TYR A 40 -5.07 2.31 7.01
C TYR A 40 -4.40 1.95 5.67
N LEU A 41 -4.27 2.92 4.76
CA LEU A 41 -3.61 2.72 3.47
C LEU A 41 -2.16 2.24 3.65
N ILE A 42 -1.39 2.88 4.54
CA ILE A 42 0.01 2.50 4.79
C ILE A 42 0.10 1.07 5.34
N VAL A 43 -0.75 0.70 6.30
CA VAL A 43 -0.75 -0.66 6.87
C VAL A 43 -1.03 -1.70 5.78
N HIS A 44 -1.98 -1.45 4.89
CA HIS A 44 -2.32 -2.39 3.81
C HIS A 44 -1.17 -2.54 2.82
N ILE A 45 -0.58 -1.44 2.35
CA ILE A 45 0.59 -1.48 1.47
C ILE A 45 1.75 -2.25 2.11
N LEU A 46 2.08 -1.96 3.37
CA LEU A 46 3.14 -2.66 4.09
C LEU A 46 2.82 -4.15 4.27
N THR A 47 1.56 -4.50 4.51
CA THR A 47 1.11 -5.88 4.62
C THR A 47 1.31 -6.64 3.31
N VAL A 48 0.85 -6.09 2.19
CA VAL A 48 1.02 -6.70 0.88
C VAL A 48 2.51 -6.83 0.53
N ALA A 49 3.32 -5.81 0.82
CA ALA A 49 4.78 -5.87 0.60
C ALA A 49 5.45 -6.98 1.40
N ARG A 50 5.12 -7.11 2.70
CA ARG A 50 5.65 -8.18 3.57
C ARG A 50 5.24 -9.57 3.09
N ILE A 51 3.96 -9.77 2.78
CA ILE A 51 3.45 -11.05 2.30
C ILE A 51 4.11 -11.41 0.97
N THR A 52 4.23 -10.47 0.04
CA THR A 52 4.84 -10.73 -1.27
C THR A 52 6.32 -11.10 -1.11
N LEU A 53 7.05 -10.41 -0.24
CA LEU A 53 8.43 -10.75 0.06
C LEU A 53 8.54 -12.14 0.70
N ALA A 54 7.69 -12.45 1.69
CA ALA A 54 7.66 -13.75 2.35
C ALA A 54 7.26 -14.89 1.39
N GLN A 55 6.33 -14.66 0.45
CA GLN A 55 5.96 -15.65 -0.57
C GLN A 55 7.12 -15.97 -1.51
N ASN A 56 8.02 -15.00 -1.75
CA ASN A 56 9.17 -15.15 -2.62
C ASN A 56 10.47 -15.44 -1.84
N TRP A 57 10.39 -15.87 -0.58
CA TRP A 57 11.56 -16.03 0.30
C TRP A 57 12.64 -17.01 -0.22
N LYS A 58 12.25 -17.97 -1.08
CA LYS A 58 13.16 -18.92 -1.73
C LYS A 58 13.74 -18.43 -3.06
N ASN A 59 13.23 -17.32 -3.59
CA ASN A 59 13.72 -16.73 -4.83
C ASN A 59 14.71 -15.61 -4.49
N GLU A 60 15.86 -15.59 -5.14
CA GLU A 60 16.87 -14.54 -4.95
C GLU A 60 16.40 -13.18 -5.52
N MET A 61 15.38 -13.18 -6.38
CA MET A 61 14.87 -11.98 -7.02
C MET A 61 13.81 -11.28 -6.17
N ILE A 62 13.99 -9.96 -6.02
CA ILE A 62 12.98 -9.08 -5.44
C ILE A 62 11.74 -9.05 -6.36
N PRO A 63 10.52 -9.15 -5.82
CA PRO A 63 9.29 -9.07 -6.61
C PRO A 63 9.25 -7.81 -7.48
N LEU A 64 8.81 -7.96 -8.73
CA LEU A 64 8.64 -6.85 -9.67
C LEU A 64 7.57 -5.87 -9.17
N ASP A 65 7.74 -4.59 -9.52
CA ASP A 65 6.83 -3.52 -9.09
C ASP A 65 5.40 -3.77 -9.56
N LYS A 66 5.22 -4.25 -10.80
CA LYS A 66 3.91 -4.62 -11.36
C LYS A 66 3.18 -5.68 -10.52
N VAL A 67 3.90 -6.65 -9.96
CA VAL A 67 3.31 -7.73 -9.14
C VAL A 67 2.80 -7.14 -7.83
N LEU A 68 3.57 -6.22 -7.24
CA LEU A 68 3.19 -5.59 -6.00
C LEU A 68 2.01 -4.63 -6.20
N ILE A 69 2.03 -3.82 -7.27
CA ILE A 69 0.92 -2.93 -7.64
C ILE A 69 -0.36 -3.72 -7.85
N GLN A 70 -0.31 -4.81 -8.61
CA GLN A 70 -1.47 -5.68 -8.84
C GLN A 70 -2.02 -6.25 -7.52
N LYS A 71 -1.15 -6.81 -6.65
CA LYS A 71 -1.61 -7.34 -5.37
C LYS A 71 -2.25 -6.28 -4.45
N ILE A 72 -1.77 -5.03 -4.50
CA ILE A 72 -2.37 -3.93 -3.74
C ILE A 72 -3.73 -3.54 -4.35
N MET A 73 -3.86 -3.53 -5.68
CA MET A 73 -5.13 -3.33 -6.37
C MET A 73 -6.15 -4.43 -6.02
N ASP A 74 -5.73 -5.69 -6.02
CA ASP A 74 -6.60 -6.81 -5.63
C ASP A 74 -7.10 -6.65 -4.19
N CYS A 75 -6.23 -6.19 -3.27
CA CYS A 75 -6.64 -5.87 -1.90
C CYS A 75 -7.65 -4.72 -1.83
N ALA A 76 -7.49 -3.68 -2.66
CA ALA A 76 -8.45 -2.58 -2.73
C ALA A 76 -9.83 -3.08 -3.19
N GLU A 77 -9.90 -3.85 -4.28
CA GLU A 77 -11.16 -4.39 -4.79
C GLU A 77 -11.84 -5.33 -3.79
N LEU A 78 -11.08 -6.17 -3.08
CA LEU A 78 -11.63 -7.03 -2.02
C LEU A 78 -12.15 -6.24 -0.83
N ASP A 79 -11.48 -5.16 -0.45
CA ASP A 79 -11.92 -4.26 0.64
C ASP A 79 -13.23 -3.56 0.25
N LYS A 80 -13.33 -3.09 -1.00
CA LYS A 80 -14.57 -2.51 -1.56
C LYS A 80 -15.73 -3.49 -1.43
N PHE A 81 -15.55 -4.71 -1.94
CA PHE A 81 -16.57 -5.76 -1.88
C PHE A 81 -16.96 -6.09 -0.43
N THR A 82 -15.98 -6.12 0.48
CA THR A 82 -16.23 -6.34 1.91
C THR A 82 -17.09 -5.23 2.54
N MET A 83 -16.91 -3.98 2.12
CA MET A 83 -17.72 -2.86 2.62
C MET A 83 -19.14 -2.89 2.05
N GLU A 84 -19.29 -3.24 0.78
CA GLU A 84 -20.59 -3.45 0.14
C GLU A 84 -21.40 -4.55 0.85
N LEU A 85 -20.78 -5.71 1.15
CA LEU A 85 -21.42 -6.78 1.91
C LEU A 85 -21.81 -6.36 3.34
N LYS A 86 -21.10 -5.42 3.94
CA LYS A 86 -21.41 -4.87 5.27
C LYS A 86 -22.48 -3.79 5.24
N GLY A 87 -23.01 -3.44 4.07
CA GLY A 87 -24.00 -2.36 3.91
C GLY A 87 -23.47 -0.97 4.27
N LYS A 88 -22.14 -0.77 4.25
CA LYS A 88 -21.52 0.52 4.55
C LYS A 88 -21.45 1.38 3.29
N GLU A 89 -21.69 2.69 3.42
CA GLU A 89 -21.53 3.62 2.30
C GLU A 89 -20.09 3.57 1.74
N ASN A 90 -19.98 3.55 0.40
CA ASN A 90 -18.71 3.53 -0.34
C ASN A 90 -17.76 4.70 -0.02
N ARG A 91 -18.21 5.74 0.69
CA ARG A 91 -17.41 6.95 0.98
C ARG A 91 -16.16 6.65 1.82
N GLU A 92 -16.25 5.76 2.81
CA GLU A 92 -15.10 5.39 3.65
C GLU A 92 -14.03 4.65 2.83
N TYR A 93 -14.44 3.78 1.90
CA TYR A 93 -13.55 3.08 0.97
C TYR A 93 -12.83 4.06 0.03
N TYR A 94 -13.59 4.93 -0.64
CA TYR A 94 -13.03 5.90 -1.58
C TYR A 94 -12.05 6.85 -0.90
N ALA A 95 -12.30 7.30 0.33
CA ALA A 95 -11.40 8.19 1.06
C ALA A 95 -9.99 7.60 1.28
N VAL A 96 -9.89 6.28 1.39
CA VAL A 96 -8.63 5.55 1.57
C VAL A 96 -7.95 5.28 0.22
N TRP A 97 -8.66 4.62 -0.69
CA TRP A 97 -8.05 4.03 -1.89
C TRP A 97 -7.95 5.00 -3.07
N GLU A 98 -8.66 6.13 -3.06
CA GLU A 98 -8.53 7.15 -4.12
C GLU A 98 -7.09 7.65 -4.27
N ARG A 99 -6.34 7.77 -3.16
CA ARG A 99 -4.92 8.15 -3.20
C ARG A 99 -4.07 7.13 -3.95
N TRP A 100 -4.37 5.85 -3.76
CA TRP A 100 -3.68 4.76 -4.44
C TRP A 100 -3.99 4.77 -5.93
N HIS A 101 -5.27 4.83 -6.30
CA HIS A 101 -5.68 4.88 -7.72
C HIS A 101 -5.10 6.10 -8.45
N LYS A 102 -5.12 7.29 -7.84
CA LYS A 102 -4.49 8.51 -8.40
C LYS A 102 -2.99 8.32 -8.62
N TRP A 103 -2.31 7.69 -7.66
CA TRP A 103 -0.87 7.45 -7.76
C TRP A 103 -0.51 6.43 -8.85
N VAL A 104 -1.26 5.33 -8.97
CA VAL A 104 -1.09 4.34 -10.05
C VAL A 104 -1.34 4.98 -11.41
N GLY A 105 -2.43 5.73 -11.58
CA GLY A 105 -2.75 6.39 -12.85
C GLY A 105 -1.73 7.45 -13.29
N ASN A 106 -1.02 8.08 -12.36
CA ASN A 106 0.09 9.00 -12.69
C ASN A 106 1.36 8.24 -13.08
N LYS A 107 1.59 7.08 -12.48
CA LYS A 107 2.74 6.21 -12.74
C LYS A 107 2.74 5.60 -14.15
N ASP A 108 1.56 5.31 -14.70
CA ASP A 108 1.44 4.77 -16.04
C ASP A 108 1.72 5.83 -17.12
N LYS A 109 1.45 7.12 -16.84
CA LYS A 109 1.69 8.25 -17.76
C LYS A 109 3.16 8.67 -17.87
N ASP A 110 3.99 8.35 -16.86
CA ASP A 110 5.43 8.60 -16.90
C ASP A 110 6.19 7.53 -17.73
N HIS A 111 5.48 6.53 -18.24
CA HIS A 111 6.01 5.40 -19.02
C HIS A 111 5.47 5.33 -20.46
N GLU A 112 4.69 6.32 -20.90
CA GLU A 112 4.35 6.62 -22.31
C GLU A 112 5.26 7.72 -22.88
#